data_AF-A0A526UXY2-F1
#
_entry.id   AF-A0A526UXY2-F1
#
_cell.length_a   1.000
_cell.length_b   1.000
_cell.length_c   1.000
_cell.angle_alpha   90.00
_cell.angle_beta   90.00
_cell.angle_gamma   90.00
#
_symmetry.space_group_name_H-M   'P 1'
#
loop_
_entity.id
_entity.type
_entity.pdbx_description
1 polymer ?
#
loop_
_entity_poly.entity_id
_entity_poly.type
_entity_poly.pdbx_seq_one_letter_code
_entity_poly.pdbx_strand_id
1 'polypeptide(L)'
;AIGSYEGGRMLFLGLGTGLGAAMIADNVAQPMELAHLPYRKGRSFEDYVGERGLEKRGKKKWRKYVFDVVDRLRAAMQPDYVVIGGGNVDKLDELPADSRRG
;
A
#
# COMPACT_ATOMS: atom_id res chain seq x y z
N ALA A 1 -2.81 -11.44 -1.88
CA ALA A 1 -1.35 -11.38 -1.98
C ALA A 1 -0.81 -12.49 -2.89
N ILE A 2 -0.62 -13.74 -2.44
CA ILE A 2 -0.05 -14.81 -3.29
C ILE A 2 -0.88 -15.07 -4.55
N GLY A 3 -2.21 -15.13 -4.44
CA GLY A 3 -3.10 -15.34 -5.58
C GLY A 3 -3.11 -14.21 -6.62
N SER A 4 -2.41 -13.10 -6.35
CA SER A 4 -2.32 -11.95 -7.25
C SER A 4 -0.97 -11.87 -7.96
N TYR A 5 -0.06 -12.84 -7.82
CA TYR A 5 1.28 -12.78 -8.37
C TYR A 5 1.34 -13.28 -9.83
N GLU A 6 2.06 -12.54 -10.69
CA GLU A 6 2.14 -12.74 -12.15
C GLU A 6 3.60 -12.82 -12.65
N GLY A 7 4.57 -12.98 -11.74
CA GLY A 7 6.01 -12.99 -12.05
C GLY A 7 6.72 -11.71 -11.62
N GLY A 8 8.06 -11.65 -11.79
CA GLY A 8 8.85 -10.47 -11.44
C GLY A 8 8.87 -10.15 -9.94
N ARG A 9 8.94 -8.85 -9.62
CA ARG A 9 8.98 -8.28 -8.26
C ARG A 9 7.65 -7.59 -7.96
N MET A 10 6.78 -8.25 -7.21
CA MET A 10 5.48 -7.70 -6.82
C MET A 10 5.51 -7.19 -5.38
N LEU A 11 5.13 -5.92 -5.19
CA LEU A 11 4.80 -5.39 -3.88
C LEU A 11 3.27 -5.44 -3.67
N PHE A 12 2.81 -6.16 -2.66
CA PHE A 12 1.41 -6.13 -2.22
C PHE A 12 1.25 -5.14 -1.07
N LEU A 13 0.24 -4.25 -1.17
CA LEU A 13 -0.17 -3.33 -0.12
C LEU A 13 -1.66 -3.55 0.20
N GLY A 14 -1.95 -3.98 1.43
CA GLY A 14 -3.30 -4.19 1.93
C GLY A 14 -3.80 -2.97 2.70
N LEU A 15 -4.78 -2.26 2.14
CA LEU A 15 -5.45 -1.14 2.80
C LEU A 15 -6.70 -1.66 3.54
N GLY A 16 -6.64 -1.69 4.87
CA GLY A 16 -7.77 -2.10 5.70
C GLY A 16 -7.87 -1.23 6.95
N THR A 17 -8.14 -1.85 8.10
CA THR A 17 -8.02 -1.19 9.42
C THR A 17 -6.64 -0.56 9.56
N GLY A 18 -5.60 -1.33 9.17
CA GLY A 18 -4.20 -0.92 9.13
C GLY A 18 -3.60 -0.93 7.73
N LEU A 19 -2.26 -0.97 7.65
CA LEU A 19 -1.51 -1.17 6.41
C LEU A 19 -0.76 -2.52 6.45
N GLY A 20 -1.21 -3.49 5.66
CA GLY A 20 -0.46 -4.74 5.44
C GLY A 20 0.50 -4.62 4.27
N ALA A 21 1.64 -5.32 4.31
CA ALA A 21 2.56 -5.38 3.18
C ALA A 21 3.21 -6.76 3.03
N ALA A 22 3.48 -7.14 1.78
CA ALA A 22 4.29 -8.30 1.45
C ALA A 22 5.00 -8.06 0.11
N MET A 23 6.20 -8.62 -0.03
CA MET A 23 6.93 -8.64 -1.30
C MET A 23 6.96 -10.07 -1.83
N ILE A 24 6.76 -10.25 -3.13
CA ILE A 24 7.06 -11.50 -3.81
C ILE A 24 8.09 -11.21 -4.89
N ALA A 25 9.24 -11.87 -4.82
CA ALA A 25 10.31 -11.75 -5.80
C ALA A 25 10.93 -13.13 -6.00
N ASP A 26 11.22 -13.49 -7.25
CA ASP A 26 11.80 -14.79 -7.60
C ASP A 26 11.04 -15.98 -6.99
N ASN A 27 9.71 -15.87 -6.96
CA ASN A 27 8.77 -16.83 -6.37
C ASN A 27 8.91 -17.04 -4.85
N VAL A 28 9.66 -16.17 -4.16
CA VAL A 28 9.77 -16.14 -2.71
C VAL A 28 8.85 -15.05 -2.16
N ALA A 29 7.92 -15.44 -1.30
CA ALA A 29 7.05 -14.51 -0.60
C ALA A 29 7.66 -14.10 0.75
N GLN A 30 7.84 -12.80 0.96
CA GLN A 30 8.35 -12.21 2.18
C GLN A 30 7.30 -11.28 2.81
N PRO A 31 6.79 -11.59 4.02
CA PRO A 31 5.94 -10.66 4.76
C PRO A 31 6.74 -9.44 5.21
N MET A 32 6.08 -8.28 5.31
CA MET A 32 6.75 -7.01 5.64
C MET A 32 5.95 -6.17 6.65
N GLU A 33 6.63 -5.63 7.65
CA GLU A 33 6.07 -4.69 8.62
C GLU A 33 6.41 -3.24 8.29
N LEU A 34 5.78 -2.72 7.23
CA LEU A 34 5.96 -1.34 6.78
C LEU A 34 5.03 -0.34 7.48
N ALA A 35 3.94 -0.84 8.09
CA ALA A 35 2.86 -0.05 8.69
C ALA A 35 3.36 1.04 9.65
N HIS A 36 4.33 0.67 10.49
CA HIS A 36 4.81 1.49 11.60
C HIS A 36 6.00 2.38 11.24
N LEU A 37 6.50 2.31 10.01
CA LEU A 37 7.60 3.17 9.58
C LEU A 37 7.22 4.64 9.67
N PRO A 38 8.15 5.53 10.05
CA PRO A 38 7.90 6.96 10.14
C PRO A 38 7.49 7.52 8.77
N TYR A 39 6.41 8.29 8.75
CA TYR A 39 5.94 8.95 7.53
C TYR A 39 6.08 10.47 7.64
N ARG A 40 5.26 11.11 8.48
CA ARG A 40 5.29 12.57 8.64
C ARG A 40 4.60 13.01 9.90
N LYS A 41 4.95 14.20 10.40
CA LYS A 41 4.38 14.81 11.62
C LYS A 41 4.37 13.84 12.81
N GLY A 42 5.44 13.05 12.95
CA GLY A 42 5.61 12.07 14.04
C GLY A 42 4.61 10.91 14.00
N ARG A 43 4.08 10.56 12.82
CA ARG A 43 3.07 9.50 12.63
C ARG A 43 3.53 8.50 11.58
N SER A 44 3.05 7.27 11.68
CA SER A 44 3.44 6.16 10.81
C SER A 44 2.73 6.19 9.45
N PHE A 45 3.06 5.30 8.52
CA PHE A 45 2.29 5.13 7.29
C PHE A 45 0.83 4.76 7.58
N GLU A 46 0.62 3.76 8.46
CA GLU A 46 -0.71 3.29 8.85
C GLU A 46 -1.60 4.41 9.39
N ASP A 47 -1.06 5.32 10.19
CA ASP A 47 -1.79 6.47 10.76
C ASP A 47 -2.45 7.38 9.71
N TYR A 48 -1.98 7.29 8.47
CA TYR A 48 -2.45 8.07 7.34
C TYR A 48 -3.24 7.25 6.31
N VAL A 49 -2.87 5.99 6.06
CA VAL A 49 -3.49 5.19 4.99
C VAL A 49 -4.43 4.09 5.50
N GLY A 50 -4.44 3.76 6.79
CA GLY A 50 -5.44 2.89 7.41
C GLY A 50 -6.79 3.58 7.61
N GLU A 51 -7.78 2.84 8.13
CA GLU A 51 -9.16 3.32 8.34
C GLU A 51 -9.20 4.59 9.22
N ARG A 52 -8.44 4.62 10.31
CA ARG A 52 -8.32 5.82 11.16
C ARG A 52 -7.82 7.05 10.37
N GLY A 53 -6.92 6.81 9.42
CA GLY A 53 -6.40 7.84 8.55
C GLY A 53 -7.46 8.41 7.62
N LEU A 54 -8.28 7.52 7.07
CA LEU A 54 -9.42 7.80 6.21
C LEU A 54 -10.51 8.59 6.93
N GLU A 55 -11.01 8.09 8.07
CA GLU A 55 -12.08 8.71 8.85
C GLU A 55 -11.70 10.13 9.29
N LYS A 56 -10.50 10.30 9.84
CA LYS A 56 -10.03 11.58 10.37
C LYS A 56 -9.88 12.68 9.31
N ARG A 57 -9.58 12.31 8.06
CA ARG A 57 -9.14 13.27 7.03
C ARG A 57 -10.05 13.34 5.81
N GLY A 58 -10.99 12.41 5.69
CA GLY A 58 -11.89 12.27 4.56
C GLY A 58 -11.23 11.66 3.33
N LYS A 59 -12.06 11.04 2.46
CA LYS A 59 -11.64 10.30 1.26
C LYS A 59 -10.66 11.09 0.38
N LYS A 60 -10.97 12.35 0.06
CA LYS A 60 -10.13 13.17 -0.85
C LYS A 60 -8.69 13.30 -0.36
N LYS A 61 -8.47 13.57 0.93
CA LYS A 61 -7.10 13.69 1.48
C LYS A 61 -6.46 12.32 1.68
N TRP A 62 -7.23 11.34 2.13
CA TRP A 62 -6.76 9.97 2.31
C TRP A 62 -6.19 9.38 1.01
N ARG A 63 -6.90 9.52 -0.12
CA ARG A 63 -6.41 9.07 -1.44
C ARG A 63 -5.06 9.67 -1.80
N LYS A 64 -4.88 10.99 -1.60
CA LYS A 64 -3.59 11.65 -1.82
C LYS A 64 -2.45 11.06 -0.99
N TYR A 65 -2.76 10.56 0.21
CA TYR A 65 -1.76 9.94 1.07
C TYR A 65 -1.50 8.49 0.71
N VAL A 66 -2.53 7.76 0.27
CA VAL A 66 -2.31 6.43 -0.33
C VAL A 66 -1.32 6.57 -1.49
N PHE A 67 -1.54 7.49 -2.42
CA PHE A 67 -0.65 7.72 -3.57
C PHE A 67 0.78 8.04 -3.12
N ASP A 68 0.96 9.03 -2.24
CA ASP A 68 2.31 9.40 -1.77
C ASP A 68 3.00 8.26 -1.01
N VAL A 69 2.26 7.43 -0.25
CA VAL A 69 2.84 6.26 0.43
C VAL A 69 3.21 5.16 -0.56
N VAL A 70 2.36 4.85 -1.54
CA VAL A 70 2.67 3.87 -2.58
C VAL A 70 3.90 4.31 -3.37
N ASP A 71 4.00 5.57 -3.77
CA ASP A 71 5.15 6.09 -4.51
C ASP A 71 6.45 5.99 -3.71
N ARG A 72 6.42 6.29 -2.41
CA ARG A 72 7.58 6.13 -1.51
C ARG A 72 8.02 4.68 -1.38
N LEU A 73 7.06 3.77 -1.18
CA LEU A 73 7.36 2.35 -1.02
C LEU A 73 7.83 1.74 -2.35
N ARG A 74 7.28 2.16 -3.48
CA ARG A 74 7.77 1.79 -4.82
C ARG A 74 9.21 2.27 -5.02
N ALA A 75 9.53 3.50 -4.65
CA ALA A 75 10.90 4.01 -4.74
C ALA A 75 11.88 3.24 -3.85
N ALA A 76 11.48 2.85 -2.64
CA ALA A 76 12.33 2.13 -1.70
C ALA A 76 12.50 0.65 -2.06
N MET A 77 11.43 -0.01 -2.49
CA MET A 77 11.41 -1.47 -2.70
C MET A 77 11.68 -1.87 -4.15
N GLN A 78 11.59 -0.93 -5.09
CA GLN A 78 11.75 -1.14 -6.53
C GLN A 78 11.00 -2.40 -7.04
N PRO A 79 9.67 -2.48 -6.85
CA PRO A 79 8.87 -3.53 -7.48
C PRO A 79 8.69 -3.22 -8.98
N ASP A 80 8.47 -4.27 -9.77
CA ASP A 80 8.04 -4.15 -11.16
C ASP A 80 6.59 -3.65 -11.23
N TYR A 81 5.76 -4.07 -10.26
CA TYR A 81 4.38 -3.62 -10.13
C TYR A 81 3.87 -3.75 -8.68
N VAL A 82 2.82 -2.99 -8.39
CA VAL A 82 2.16 -2.96 -7.08
C VAL A 82 0.76 -3.54 -7.19
N VAL A 83 0.40 -4.40 -6.25
CA VAL A 83 -0.99 -4.85 -6.08
C VAL A 83 -1.55 -4.19 -4.83
N ILE A 84 -2.61 -3.40 -5.00
CA ILE A 84 -3.32 -2.76 -3.89
C ILE A 84 -4.59 -3.55 -3.64
N GLY A 85 -4.72 -4.07 -2.42
CA GLY A 85 -5.90 -4.81 -1.98
C GLY A 85 -6.39 -4.36 -0.61
N GLY A 86 -7.12 -5.25 0.06
CA GLY A 86 -7.73 -4.97 1.37
C GLY A 86 -9.09 -4.27 1.25
N GLY A 87 -9.84 -4.21 2.36
CA GLY A 87 -11.23 -3.76 2.38
C GLY A 87 -11.45 -2.28 2.00
N ASN A 88 -10.38 -1.48 1.92
CA ASN A 88 -10.45 -0.08 1.53
C ASN A 88 -10.06 0.20 0.08
N VAL A 89 -9.70 -0.82 -0.70
CA VAL A 89 -9.27 -0.62 -2.09
C VAL A 89 -10.35 0.04 -2.94
N ASP A 90 -11.61 -0.34 -2.79
CA ASP A 90 -12.75 0.22 -3.55
C ASP A 90 -13.01 1.70 -3.24
N LYS A 91 -12.40 2.23 -2.18
CA LYS A 91 -12.46 3.66 -1.84
C LYS A 91 -11.49 4.49 -2.70
N LEU A 92 -10.58 3.86 -3.46
CA LEU A 92 -9.75 4.52 -4.47
C LEU A 92 -10.52 4.58 -5.80
N ASP A 93 -10.64 5.74 -6.42
CA ASP A 93 -11.27 5.87 -7.74
C ASP A 93 -10.22 5.61 -8.85
N GLU A 94 -9.00 6.10 -8.62
CA GLU A 94 -7.81 5.90 -9.45
C GLU A 94 -6.73 5.16 -8.65
N LEU A 95 -5.77 4.56 -9.34
CA LEU A 95 -4.64 3.87 -8.72
C LEU A 95 -3.33 4.61 -9.01
N PRO A 96 -2.32 4.50 -8.12
CA PRO A 96 -0.97 5.00 -8.38
C PRO A 96 -0.33 4.32 -9.60
N ALA A 97 0.77 4.88 -10.10
CA ALA A 97 1.50 4.32 -11.23
C ALA A 97 1.94 2.87 -10.94
N ASP A 98 1.98 2.05 -12.00
CA ASP A 98 2.35 0.63 -11.98
C ASP A 98 1.57 -0.18 -10.93
N SER A 99 0.36 0.28 -10.57
CA SER A 99 -0.49 -0.35 -9.58
C SER A 99 -1.74 -0.94 -10.21
N ARG A 100 -2.18 -2.09 -9.70
CA ARG A 100 -3.50 -2.65 -10.01
C ARG A 100 -4.24 -3.09 -8.77
N ARG A 101 -5.56 -3.24 -8.88
CA ARG A 101 -6.38 -3.83 -7.82
C ARG A 101 -6.07 -5.32 -7.70
N GLY A 102 -6.03 -5.79 -6.45
CA GLY A 102 -5.85 -7.19 -6.08
C GLY A 102 -7.04 -7.82 -5.43
#